data_AF-A0A7W0Q745-F1
#
_entry.id   AF-A0A7W0Q745-F1
#
_cell.length_a   1.000
_cell.length_b   1.000
_cell.length_c   1.000
_cell.angle_alpha   90.00
_cell.angle_beta   90.00
_cell.angle_gamma   90.00
#
_symmetry.space_group_name_H-M   'P 1'
#
loop_
_entity.id
_entity.type
_entity.pdbx_description
1 polymer ?
#
loop_
_entity_poly.entity_id
_entity_poly.type
_entity_poly.pdbx_seq_one_letter_code
_entity_poly.pdbx_strand_id
1 'polypeptide(L)'
;MTRATFLVLTLLAGCVVGEEVVEPVDDEETAPPPIGVRGVVLEPANGTVVAGDPSTASLRIAGEYVEADQDLAVQILANPADMTSWETITRTRTVAVVGLPTAEFAVDVRPVTSAAEQVRWPRGGVLRLRVLDAAGRALPFDAASPDDSVIAVVNPGELPTRWQYLLEKPAGSVAETLEYYAATNAPATLTDFMTRYGFPGGATSAVYYNAGDLGIGREMHCRTTETPAGGLACYVRNYGTFGGRRDDAIALTLAAGAPLATVAMVYTPPITAPNAVSFVAYGPDGALLTEAQLDTHGNNTSIPQNCLNCHGGRSRYDEATSLVIGARFLPFDPFAFAFAQPT
;
A
#
# COMPACT_ATOMS: atom_id res chain seq x y z
N MET A 1 62.40 17.80 -8.91
CA MET A 1 62.86 16.92 -10.01
C MET A 1 62.33 15.53 -9.73
N THR A 2 61.71 14.74 -10.60
CA THR A 2 60.97 14.90 -11.86
C THR A 2 60.11 13.61 -11.92
N ARG A 3 58.90 13.71 -12.48
CA ARG A 3 57.85 12.68 -12.56
C ARG A 3 58.28 11.35 -13.21
N ALA A 4 57.55 10.27 -12.91
CA ALA A 4 57.02 9.37 -13.95
C ALA A 4 55.76 8.64 -13.46
N THR A 5 54.65 9.00 -14.08
CA THR A 5 53.32 8.39 -14.06
C THR A 5 53.34 7.08 -14.84
N PHE A 6 52.67 6.03 -14.37
CA PHE A 6 52.21 4.93 -15.24
C PHE A 6 50.70 4.78 -15.13
N LEU A 7 50.07 5.08 -16.27
CA LEU A 7 48.66 4.93 -16.61
C LEU A 7 48.50 3.51 -17.17
N VAL A 8 47.64 2.68 -16.57
CA VAL A 8 47.18 1.43 -17.20
C VAL A 8 45.78 1.69 -17.73
N LEU A 9 45.75 1.92 -19.03
CA LEU A 9 44.56 1.99 -19.88
C LEU A 9 44.15 0.54 -20.20
N THR A 10 42.98 0.10 -19.74
CA THR A 10 42.39 -1.16 -20.20
C THR A 10 41.17 -0.83 -21.04
N LEU A 11 41.32 -1.04 -22.36
CA LEU A 11 40.22 -1.10 -23.31
C LEU A 11 39.35 -2.32 -23.00
N LEU A 12 38.05 -2.11 -22.79
CA LEU A 12 37.04 -3.13 -23.06
C LEU A 12 36.03 -2.51 -24.02
N ALA A 13 36.14 -2.95 -25.28
CA ALA A 13 35.10 -2.86 -26.27
C ALA A 13 34.03 -3.90 -25.91
N GLY A 14 32.86 -3.44 -25.51
CA GLY A 14 31.65 -4.24 -25.33
C GLY A 14 30.59 -3.79 -26.33
N CYS A 15 30.06 -4.75 -27.08
CA CYS A 15 29.11 -4.58 -28.16
C CYS A 15 27.88 -3.75 -27.77
N VAL A 16 27.55 -2.77 -28.62
CA VAL A 16 26.23 -2.14 -28.69
C VAL A 16 25.26 -3.21 -29.18
N VAL A 17 24.49 -3.79 -28.27
CA VAL A 17 23.28 -4.54 -28.63
C VAL A 17 22.20 -3.48 -28.79
N GLY A 18 21.63 -3.40 -30.00
CA GLY A 18 20.49 -2.53 -30.26
C GLY A 18 19.36 -2.91 -29.32
N GLU A 19 19.01 -1.99 -28.44
CA GLU A 19 17.80 -2.05 -27.63
C GLU A 19 16.63 -1.85 -28.60
N GLU A 20 16.02 -2.96 -29.00
CA GLU A 20 14.76 -2.95 -29.71
C GLU A 20 13.77 -2.24 -28.78
N VAL A 21 13.24 -1.10 -29.22
CA VAL A 21 12.13 -0.44 -28.56
C VAL A 21 10.96 -1.43 -28.66
N VAL A 22 10.80 -2.24 -27.63
CA VAL A 22 9.59 -3.05 -27.44
C VAL A 22 8.49 -2.02 -27.21
N GLU A 23 7.68 -1.78 -28.25
CA GLU A 23 6.46 -1.00 -28.07
C GLU A 23 5.64 -1.66 -26.95
N PRO A 24 5.12 -0.88 -25.99
CA PRO A 24 4.28 -1.44 -24.95
C PRO A 24 3.13 -2.17 -25.63
N VAL A 25 3.03 -3.46 -25.34
CA VAL A 25 1.92 -4.28 -25.77
C VAL A 25 0.71 -3.77 -24.98
N ASP A 26 -0.07 -2.86 -25.59
CA ASP A 26 -1.36 -2.36 -25.10
C ASP A 26 -2.46 -3.44 -25.20
N ASP A 27 -2.12 -4.70 -24.91
CA ASP A 27 -3.07 -5.80 -24.81
C ASP A 27 -3.47 -5.98 -23.33
N GLU A 28 -4.04 -4.93 -22.72
CA GLU A 28 -5.07 -5.13 -21.70
C GLU A 28 -6.37 -5.57 -22.40
N GLU A 29 -6.27 -6.60 -23.26
CA GLU A 29 -7.43 -7.39 -23.62
C GLU A 29 -7.85 -8.08 -22.33
N THR A 30 -8.88 -7.51 -21.69
CA THR A 30 -9.46 -8.01 -20.45
C THR A 30 -9.83 -9.47 -20.66
N ALA A 31 -8.96 -10.37 -20.17
CA ALA A 31 -9.16 -11.79 -20.28
C ALA A 31 -10.59 -12.09 -19.82
N PRO A 32 -11.36 -12.92 -20.54
CA PRO A 32 -12.75 -13.18 -20.20
C PRO A 32 -12.80 -13.61 -18.73
N PRO A 33 -13.75 -13.06 -17.95
CA PRO A 33 -13.78 -13.28 -16.51
C PRO A 33 -13.73 -14.78 -16.20
N PRO A 34 -13.01 -15.20 -15.13
CA PRO A 34 -12.95 -16.59 -14.74
C PRO A 34 -14.33 -17.22 -14.72
N ILE A 35 -14.43 -18.42 -15.27
CA ILE A 35 -15.70 -19.15 -15.40
C ILE A 35 -16.40 -19.20 -14.04
N GLY A 36 -17.46 -18.39 -13.88
CA GLY A 36 -18.24 -18.29 -12.64
C GLY A 36 -18.52 -16.87 -12.15
N VAL A 37 -17.73 -15.86 -12.55
CA VAL A 37 -18.00 -14.46 -12.19
C VAL A 37 -19.12 -13.93 -13.08
N ARG A 38 -20.24 -13.50 -12.46
CA ARG A 38 -21.41 -12.97 -13.20
C ARG A 38 -21.37 -11.46 -13.43
N GLY A 39 -20.45 -10.76 -12.81
CA GLY A 39 -20.28 -9.32 -12.96
C GLY A 39 -19.14 -8.81 -12.10
N VAL A 40 -18.73 -7.58 -12.35
CA VAL A 40 -17.62 -6.91 -11.66
C VAL A 40 -18.00 -5.47 -11.39
N VAL A 41 -17.60 -4.94 -10.23
CA VAL A 41 -17.71 -3.52 -9.91
C VAL A 41 -16.44 -2.81 -10.38
N LEU A 42 -16.59 -1.83 -11.25
CA LEU A 42 -15.48 -1.05 -11.83
C LEU A 42 -15.30 0.30 -11.13
N GLU A 43 -16.40 0.89 -10.64
CA GLU A 43 -16.38 2.15 -9.91
C GLU A 43 -17.17 2.05 -8.59
N PRO A 44 -16.68 2.68 -7.50
CA PRO A 44 -15.34 3.25 -7.39
C PRO A 44 -14.29 2.14 -7.33
N ALA A 45 -13.08 2.42 -7.81
CA ALA A 45 -11.95 1.51 -7.62
C ALA A 45 -11.69 1.31 -6.12
N ASN A 46 -11.26 0.13 -5.72
CA ASN A 46 -10.86 -0.12 -4.33
C ASN A 46 -9.73 0.83 -3.92
N GLY A 47 -9.90 1.53 -2.79
CA GLY A 47 -8.97 2.57 -2.32
C GLY A 47 -9.29 3.99 -2.80
N THR A 48 -10.37 4.20 -3.57
CA THR A 48 -10.78 5.54 -4.03
C THR A 48 -10.87 6.54 -2.87
N VAL A 49 -10.34 7.75 -3.07
CA VAL A 49 -10.34 8.83 -2.08
C VAL A 49 -11.42 9.86 -2.40
N VAL A 50 -12.34 10.09 -1.47
CA VAL A 50 -13.37 11.12 -1.57
C VAL A 50 -13.28 12.06 -0.38
N ALA A 51 -12.78 13.26 -0.64
CA ALA A 51 -12.59 14.26 0.40
C ALA A 51 -13.80 15.18 0.56
N GLY A 52 -13.78 15.96 1.65
CA GLY A 52 -14.86 16.83 2.06
C GLY A 52 -15.80 16.15 3.06
N ASP A 53 -16.98 16.73 3.22
CA ASP A 53 -18.00 16.22 4.14
C ASP A 53 -18.69 14.97 3.56
N PRO A 54 -18.63 13.80 4.23
CA PRO A 54 -19.33 12.60 3.80
C PRO A 54 -20.84 12.79 3.57
N SER A 55 -21.48 13.72 4.30
CA SER A 55 -22.92 13.98 4.18
C SER A 55 -23.34 14.70 2.89
N THR A 56 -22.39 15.29 2.17
CA THR A 56 -22.61 15.93 0.87
C THR A 56 -21.96 15.17 -0.28
N ALA A 57 -21.12 14.18 0.02
CA ALA A 57 -20.45 13.35 -0.97
C ALA A 57 -21.44 12.49 -1.75
N SER A 58 -21.18 12.37 -3.06
CA SER A 58 -21.87 11.45 -3.96
C SER A 58 -20.85 10.47 -4.53
N LEU A 59 -21.18 9.18 -4.52
CA LEU A 59 -20.36 8.12 -5.10
C LEU A 59 -21.07 7.52 -6.30
N ARG A 60 -20.38 7.46 -7.43
CA ARG A 60 -20.83 6.67 -8.58
C ARG A 60 -20.42 5.23 -8.36
N ILE A 61 -21.37 4.32 -8.48
CA ILE A 61 -21.16 2.88 -8.39
C ILE A 61 -21.55 2.30 -9.74
N ALA A 62 -20.57 1.75 -10.46
CA ALA A 62 -20.76 1.24 -11.80
C ALA A 62 -19.96 -0.03 -12.06
N GLY A 63 -20.37 -0.79 -13.06
CA GLY A 63 -19.70 -2.01 -13.46
C GLY A 63 -20.44 -2.78 -14.53
N GLU A 64 -20.03 -4.03 -14.71
CA GLU A 64 -20.56 -4.92 -15.73
C GLU A 64 -21.21 -6.16 -15.11
N TYR A 65 -22.15 -6.75 -15.84
CA TYR A 65 -22.86 -7.96 -15.45
C TYR A 65 -23.26 -8.78 -16.69
N VAL A 66 -23.24 -10.11 -16.60
CA VAL A 66 -23.45 -11.01 -17.75
C VAL A 66 -24.86 -10.98 -18.35
N GLU A 67 -25.85 -10.49 -17.60
CA GLU A 67 -27.26 -10.45 -17.98
C GLU A 67 -27.86 -9.05 -17.81
N ALA A 68 -28.68 -8.63 -18.77
CA ALA A 68 -29.48 -7.42 -18.66
C ALA A 68 -30.71 -7.62 -17.76
N ASP A 69 -31.34 -6.51 -17.38
CA ASP A 69 -32.56 -6.45 -16.57
C ASP A 69 -32.46 -7.15 -15.21
N GLN A 70 -31.25 -7.26 -14.67
CA GLN A 70 -31.00 -7.83 -13.35
C GLN A 70 -31.02 -6.73 -12.29
N ASP A 71 -31.78 -6.96 -11.21
CA ASP A 71 -31.78 -6.07 -10.05
C ASP A 71 -30.52 -6.35 -9.20
N LEU A 72 -29.78 -5.28 -8.91
CA LEU A 72 -28.60 -5.30 -8.06
C LEU A 72 -28.85 -4.45 -6.80
N ALA A 73 -28.35 -4.91 -5.65
CA ALA A 73 -28.43 -4.19 -4.39
C ALA A 73 -27.07 -3.60 -4.01
N VAL A 74 -27.01 -2.29 -3.80
CA VAL A 74 -25.81 -1.64 -3.26
C VAL A 74 -25.90 -1.62 -1.74
N GLN A 75 -24.91 -2.22 -1.09
CA GLN A 75 -24.82 -2.27 0.37
C GLN A 75 -23.60 -1.53 0.90
N ILE A 76 -23.74 -0.94 2.09
CA ILE A 76 -22.63 -0.38 2.88
C ILE A 76 -22.72 -0.89 4.32
N LEU A 77 -21.63 -0.81 5.08
CA LEU A 77 -21.69 -1.07 6.52
C LEU A 77 -22.40 0.06 7.28
N ALA A 78 -23.40 -0.28 8.07
CA ALA A 78 -24.06 0.62 9.01
C ALA A 78 -23.14 1.01 10.17
N ASN A 79 -22.23 0.10 10.54
CA ASN A 79 -21.19 0.32 11.53
C ASN A 79 -19.85 -0.19 10.96
N PRO A 80 -18.86 0.68 10.69
CA PRO A 80 -17.60 0.27 10.08
C PRO A 80 -16.75 -0.64 10.97
N ALA A 81 -17.06 -0.75 12.27
CA ALA A 81 -16.41 -1.68 13.19
C ALA A 81 -17.08 -3.07 13.25
N ASP A 82 -18.25 -3.25 12.60
CA ASP A 82 -19.00 -4.51 12.58
C ASP A 82 -19.22 -4.95 11.13
N MET A 83 -18.43 -5.93 10.67
CA MET A 83 -18.48 -6.46 9.31
C MET A 83 -19.75 -7.25 8.98
N THR A 84 -20.66 -7.42 9.95
CA THR A 84 -21.97 -8.05 9.73
C THR A 84 -23.08 -7.01 9.50
N SER A 85 -22.80 -5.73 9.73
CA SER A 85 -23.78 -4.63 9.73
C SER A 85 -24.16 -4.10 8.34
N TRP A 86 -24.27 -4.96 7.32
CA TRP A 86 -24.57 -4.52 5.96
C TRP A 86 -26.01 -4.01 5.78
N GLU A 87 -26.15 -2.82 5.24
CA GLU A 87 -27.43 -2.18 4.91
C GLU A 87 -27.51 -1.89 3.40
N THR A 88 -28.66 -2.18 2.80
CA THR A 88 -28.93 -1.80 1.40
C THR A 88 -29.35 -0.34 1.35
N ILE A 89 -28.56 0.49 0.67
CA ILE A 89 -28.82 1.94 0.56
C ILE A 89 -29.52 2.31 -0.74
N THR A 90 -29.35 1.52 -1.78
CA THR A 90 -30.06 1.69 -3.05
C THR A 90 -30.10 0.38 -3.83
N ARG A 91 -30.86 0.38 -4.92
CA ARG A 91 -30.85 -0.66 -5.94
C ARG A 91 -30.60 -0.03 -7.30
N THR A 92 -29.96 -0.79 -8.17
CA THR A 92 -29.81 -0.45 -9.59
C THR A 92 -30.20 -1.63 -10.44
N ARG A 93 -30.28 -1.44 -11.76
CA ARG A 93 -30.62 -2.49 -12.71
C ARG A 93 -29.59 -2.50 -13.84
N THR A 94 -29.22 -3.69 -14.29
CA THR A 94 -28.33 -3.85 -15.43
C THR A 94 -29.06 -3.52 -16.74
N VAL A 95 -28.38 -2.86 -17.65
CA VAL A 95 -28.91 -2.38 -18.93
C VAL A 95 -28.10 -3.01 -20.06
N ALA A 96 -28.77 -3.63 -21.02
CA ALA A 96 -28.11 -4.20 -22.19
C ALA A 96 -27.42 -3.08 -22.99
N VAL A 97 -26.14 -3.31 -23.34
CA VAL A 97 -25.39 -2.40 -24.20
C VAL A 97 -25.29 -3.01 -25.58
N VAL A 98 -25.69 -2.24 -26.61
CA VAL A 98 -25.71 -2.72 -27.99
C VAL A 98 -24.28 -3.04 -28.44
N GLY A 99 -24.05 -4.30 -28.82
CA GLY A 99 -22.78 -4.76 -29.34
C GLY A 99 -21.80 -5.29 -28.29
N LEU A 100 -22.17 -5.28 -27.00
CA LEU A 100 -21.36 -5.89 -25.93
C LEU A 100 -21.97 -7.22 -25.47
N PRO A 101 -21.13 -8.18 -25.04
CA PRO A 101 -21.59 -9.45 -24.48
C PRO A 101 -22.11 -9.30 -23.04
N THR A 102 -21.85 -8.17 -22.39
CA THR A 102 -22.26 -7.85 -21.02
C THR A 102 -23.26 -6.70 -21.00
N ALA A 103 -24.02 -6.62 -19.92
CA ALA A 103 -24.84 -5.49 -19.55
C ALA A 103 -24.07 -4.61 -18.55
N GLU A 104 -24.39 -3.31 -18.51
CA GLU A 104 -23.78 -2.37 -17.58
C GLU A 104 -24.75 -2.00 -16.46
N PHE A 105 -24.23 -1.62 -15.29
CA PHE A 105 -25.03 -0.95 -14.27
C PHE A 105 -24.32 0.30 -13.80
N ALA A 106 -25.09 1.31 -13.40
CA ALA A 106 -24.57 2.50 -12.75
C ALA A 106 -25.62 3.10 -11.79
N VAL A 107 -25.18 3.66 -10.68
CA VAL A 107 -26.03 4.43 -9.76
C VAL A 107 -25.19 5.40 -8.95
N ASP A 108 -25.67 6.63 -8.78
CA ASP A 108 -25.08 7.61 -7.87
C ASP A 108 -25.74 7.49 -6.50
N VAL A 109 -24.93 7.36 -5.45
CA VAL A 109 -25.39 7.18 -4.07
C VAL A 109 -24.84 8.25 -3.14
N ARG A 110 -25.60 8.58 -2.10
CA ARG A 110 -25.14 9.36 -0.95
C ARG A 110 -25.06 8.43 0.26
N PRO A 111 -23.87 7.97 0.66
CA PRO A 111 -23.74 6.98 1.73
C PRO A 111 -24.22 7.49 3.10
N VAL A 112 -24.15 8.81 3.30
CA VAL A 112 -24.58 9.50 4.52
C VAL A 112 -25.66 10.52 4.14
N THR A 113 -26.90 10.27 4.52
CA THR A 113 -28.05 11.15 4.26
C THR A 113 -28.60 11.81 5.52
N SER A 114 -28.19 11.35 6.70
CA SER A 114 -28.54 11.97 7.98
C SER A 114 -27.39 11.92 9.00
N ALA A 115 -27.53 12.69 10.09
CA ALA A 115 -26.53 12.72 11.16
C ALA A 115 -26.30 11.36 11.84
N ALA A 116 -27.35 10.54 11.97
CA ALA A 116 -27.24 9.19 12.54
C ALA A 116 -26.37 8.25 11.67
N GLU A 117 -26.29 8.52 10.37
CA GLU A 117 -25.55 7.71 9.40
C GLU A 117 -24.09 8.15 9.27
N GLN A 118 -23.67 9.26 9.89
CA GLN A 118 -22.27 9.70 9.86
C GLN A 118 -21.30 8.66 10.45
N VAL A 119 -21.80 7.80 11.34
CA VAL A 119 -20.99 6.72 11.94
C VAL A 119 -20.51 5.70 10.89
N ARG A 120 -21.24 5.56 9.78
CA ARG A 120 -20.91 4.66 8.65
C ARG A 120 -19.66 5.09 7.92
N TRP A 121 -19.48 6.40 7.78
CA TRP A 121 -18.39 7.02 7.05
C TRP A 121 -17.99 8.34 7.70
N PRO A 122 -17.27 8.29 8.82
CA PRO A 122 -16.80 9.50 9.48
C PRO A 122 -15.71 10.18 8.65
N ARG A 123 -15.51 11.49 8.85
CA ARG A 123 -14.34 12.21 8.34
C ARG A 123 -13.06 11.56 8.88
N GLY A 124 -12.10 11.27 8.01
CA GLY A 124 -10.90 10.50 8.32
C GLY A 124 -11.11 8.98 8.36
N GLY A 125 -12.27 8.50 7.93
CA GLY A 125 -12.67 7.09 7.97
C GLY A 125 -12.70 6.40 6.60
N VAL A 126 -13.14 5.14 6.63
CA VAL A 126 -13.29 4.29 5.44
C VAL A 126 -14.75 3.85 5.34
N LEU A 127 -15.36 4.09 4.18
CA LEU A 127 -16.63 3.48 3.80
C LEU A 127 -16.32 2.11 3.19
N ARG A 128 -17.05 1.09 3.59
CA ARG A 128 -17.03 -0.23 2.94
C ARG A 128 -18.33 -0.43 2.19
N LEU A 129 -18.23 -0.75 0.90
CA LEU A 129 -19.38 -0.99 0.03
C LEU A 129 -19.24 -2.32 -0.71
N ARG A 130 -20.37 -2.89 -1.11
CA ARG A 130 -20.45 -4.05 -2.01
C ARG A 130 -21.71 -3.99 -2.86
N VAL A 131 -21.69 -4.68 -3.99
CA VAL A 131 -22.87 -4.86 -4.85
C VAL A 131 -23.28 -6.32 -4.80
N LEU A 132 -24.55 -6.61 -4.50
CA LEU A 132 -25.12 -7.95 -4.52
C LEU A 132 -26.02 -8.14 -5.74
N ASP A 133 -25.98 -9.33 -6.34
CA ASP A 133 -26.96 -9.74 -7.34
C ASP A 133 -28.29 -10.18 -6.71
N ALA A 134 -29.26 -10.54 -7.55
CA ALA A 134 -30.56 -11.04 -7.12
C ALA A 134 -30.51 -12.35 -6.30
N ALA A 135 -29.41 -13.11 -6.40
CA ALA A 135 -29.17 -14.32 -5.61
C ALA A 135 -28.45 -14.02 -4.28
N GLY A 136 -28.12 -12.76 -4.01
CA GLY A 136 -27.39 -12.34 -2.82
C GLY A 136 -25.88 -12.56 -2.90
N ARG A 137 -25.33 -12.87 -4.07
CA ARG A 137 -23.88 -13.02 -4.27
C ARG A 137 -23.25 -11.64 -4.46
N ALA A 138 -22.13 -11.41 -3.80
CA ALA A 138 -21.39 -10.17 -3.96
C ALA A 138 -20.58 -10.20 -5.27
N LEU A 139 -20.60 -9.08 -6.00
CA LEU A 139 -19.80 -8.92 -7.20
C LEU A 139 -18.37 -8.54 -6.79
N PRO A 140 -17.32 -9.20 -7.34
CA PRO A 140 -15.95 -8.79 -7.11
C PRO A 140 -15.68 -7.39 -7.70
N PHE A 141 -14.64 -6.72 -7.20
CA PHE A 141 -14.06 -5.55 -7.86
C PHE A 141 -12.81 -5.89 -8.69
N ASP A 142 -12.31 -7.12 -8.56
CA ASP A 142 -11.22 -7.68 -9.37
C ASP A 142 -11.70 -9.03 -9.94
N ALA A 143 -11.86 -9.11 -11.26
CA ALA A 143 -12.32 -10.33 -11.91
C ALA A 143 -11.38 -11.52 -11.69
N ALA A 144 -10.08 -11.29 -11.48
CA ALA A 144 -9.11 -12.35 -11.18
C ALA A 144 -9.21 -12.84 -9.72
N SER A 145 -9.87 -12.09 -8.85
CA SER A 145 -10.01 -12.36 -7.42
C SER A 145 -11.49 -12.37 -7.02
N PRO A 146 -12.26 -13.43 -7.37
CA PRO A 146 -13.73 -13.45 -7.22
C PRO A 146 -14.23 -13.32 -5.77
N ASP A 147 -13.36 -13.57 -4.79
CA ASP A 147 -13.66 -13.42 -3.36
C ASP A 147 -13.49 -11.96 -2.88
N ASP A 148 -12.82 -11.09 -3.65
CA ASP A 148 -12.57 -9.70 -3.31
C ASP A 148 -13.75 -8.82 -3.76
N SER A 149 -14.80 -8.80 -2.93
CA SER A 149 -16.08 -8.16 -3.25
C SER A 149 -16.41 -6.93 -2.38
N VAL A 150 -15.49 -6.50 -1.52
CA VAL A 150 -15.68 -5.36 -0.62
C VAL A 150 -14.76 -4.23 -1.05
N ILE A 151 -15.36 -3.13 -1.52
CA ILE A 151 -14.64 -1.93 -1.93
C ILE A 151 -14.51 -0.99 -0.73
N ALA A 152 -13.29 -0.55 -0.46
CA ALA A 152 -12.97 0.50 0.50
C ALA A 152 -12.88 1.87 -0.19
N VAL A 153 -13.64 2.85 0.31
CA VAL A 153 -13.55 4.26 -0.12
C VAL A 153 -13.12 5.11 1.06
N VAL A 154 -12.01 5.82 0.92
CA VAL A 154 -11.39 6.60 1.98
C VAL A 154 -11.94 8.02 1.97
N ASN A 155 -12.40 8.52 3.12
CA ASN A 155 -12.67 9.94 3.30
C ASN A 155 -11.67 10.52 4.29
N PRO A 156 -10.70 11.33 3.86
CA PRO A 156 -9.70 11.92 4.75
C PRO A 156 -10.22 13.11 5.56
N GLY A 157 -11.50 13.48 5.41
CA GLY A 157 -12.08 14.73 5.89
C GLY A 157 -11.85 15.86 4.91
N GLU A 158 -11.58 17.05 5.44
CA GLU A 158 -11.11 18.14 4.59
C GLU A 158 -9.78 17.75 3.98
N LEU A 159 -9.60 18.07 2.69
CA LEU A 159 -8.29 17.95 2.12
C LEU A 159 -7.35 18.90 2.90
N PRO A 160 -6.28 18.45 3.60
CA PRO A 160 -5.19 19.34 3.97
C PRO A 160 -4.87 20.32 2.85
N THR A 161 -4.70 21.60 3.16
CA THR A 161 -4.41 22.63 2.13
C THR A 161 -3.09 22.39 1.38
N ARG A 162 -2.35 21.34 1.75
CA ARG A 162 -1.22 20.75 1.02
C ARG A 162 -1.36 19.21 1.00
N TRP A 163 -2.15 18.67 0.06
CA TRP A 163 -2.06 17.24 -0.30
C TRP A 163 -0.85 17.01 -1.15
N GLN A 164 0.25 16.76 -0.47
CA GLN A 164 1.48 16.31 -1.11
C GLN A 164 1.95 15.02 -0.46
N TYR A 165 1.00 14.28 0.12
CA TYR A 165 1.19 12.92 0.58
C TYR A 165 1.58 12.09 -0.66
N LEU A 166 2.85 11.71 -0.72
CA LEU A 166 3.59 11.09 -1.85
C LEU A 166 4.13 12.02 -2.94
N LEU A 167 3.61 13.24 -3.13
CA LEU A 167 3.97 14.10 -4.28
C LEU A 167 5.01 15.21 -4.00
N GLU A 168 5.08 15.76 -2.79
CA GLU A 168 6.04 16.86 -2.49
C GLU A 168 6.51 16.85 -1.03
N LYS A 169 6.92 15.68 -0.52
CA LYS A 169 7.78 15.68 0.67
C LYS A 169 9.21 16.01 0.24
N PRO A 170 10.00 16.69 1.10
CA PRO A 170 11.34 17.09 0.74
C PRO A 170 12.14 15.85 0.29
N ALA A 171 12.73 15.96 -0.89
CA ALA A 171 13.78 15.04 -1.30
C ALA A 171 14.90 15.19 -0.26
N GLY A 172 15.07 14.18 0.58
CA GLY A 172 16.22 14.11 1.46
C GLY A 172 17.50 13.89 0.68
N SER A 173 18.61 13.82 1.39
CA SER A 173 19.93 13.51 0.86
C SER A 173 20.56 12.35 1.63
N VAL A 174 21.53 11.70 0.99
CA VAL A 174 22.38 10.68 1.65
C VAL A 174 23.02 11.22 2.93
N ALA A 175 23.44 12.49 2.93
CA ALA A 175 24.04 13.12 4.10
C ALA A 175 23.05 13.19 5.28
N GLU A 176 21.83 13.65 5.04
CA GLU A 176 20.79 13.71 6.07
C GLU A 176 20.41 12.32 6.58
N THR A 177 20.37 11.31 5.70
CA THR A 177 20.13 9.92 6.13
C THR A 177 21.22 9.43 7.06
N LEU A 178 22.49 9.72 6.77
CA LEU A 178 23.60 9.33 7.63
C LEU A 178 23.55 10.04 8.99
N GLU A 179 23.23 11.34 9.01
CA GLU A 179 23.04 12.11 10.25
C GLU A 179 21.87 11.55 11.08
N TYR A 180 20.76 11.24 10.43
CA TYR A 180 19.60 10.59 11.07
C TYR A 180 19.92 9.22 11.64
N TYR A 181 20.65 8.37 10.90
CA TYR A 181 21.09 7.06 11.38
C TYR A 181 22.05 7.15 12.55
N ALA A 182 22.95 8.14 12.55
CA ALA A 182 23.79 8.42 13.70
C ALA A 182 22.95 8.86 14.91
N ALA A 183 21.99 9.77 14.72
CA ALA A 183 21.11 10.28 15.78
C ALA A 183 20.20 9.20 16.40
N THR A 184 19.78 8.21 15.60
CA THR A 184 18.92 7.10 16.04
C THR A 184 19.69 5.84 16.43
N ASN A 185 21.03 5.84 16.28
CA ASN A 185 21.89 4.67 16.48
C ASN A 185 21.38 3.46 15.66
N ALA A 186 21.15 3.68 14.37
CA ALA A 186 20.67 2.66 13.44
C ALA A 186 21.67 1.47 13.39
N PRO A 187 21.19 0.22 13.49
CA PRO A 187 22.05 -0.95 13.33
C PRO A 187 22.70 -1.00 11.94
N ALA A 188 23.98 -1.37 11.87
CA ALA A 188 24.75 -1.35 10.62
C ALA A 188 24.35 -2.47 9.64
N THR A 189 23.73 -3.53 10.15
CA THR A 189 23.22 -4.65 9.35
C THR A 189 21.85 -5.11 9.83
N LEU A 190 21.10 -5.79 8.96
CA LEU A 190 19.86 -6.45 9.34
C LEU A 190 20.07 -7.47 10.46
N THR A 191 21.20 -8.19 10.46
CA THR A 191 21.58 -9.11 11.53
C THR A 191 21.75 -8.40 12.87
N ASP A 192 22.40 -7.23 12.88
CA ASP A 192 22.53 -6.41 14.10
C ASP A 192 21.18 -5.92 14.58
N PHE A 193 20.28 -5.52 13.67
CA PHE A 193 18.91 -5.15 14.00
C PHE A 193 18.16 -6.31 14.65
N MET A 194 18.17 -7.47 14.00
CA MET A 194 17.51 -8.67 14.48
C MET A 194 18.04 -9.07 15.86
N THR A 195 19.36 -9.03 16.06
CA THR A 195 19.99 -9.30 17.35
C THR A 195 19.58 -8.29 18.41
N ARG A 196 19.63 -6.99 18.09
CA ARG A 196 19.31 -5.90 19.02
C ARG A 196 17.88 -5.96 19.54
N TYR A 197 16.94 -6.39 18.71
CA TYR A 197 15.52 -6.47 19.07
C TYR A 197 15.02 -7.89 19.33
N GLY A 198 15.92 -8.90 19.29
CA GLY A 198 15.66 -10.28 19.71
C GLY A 198 14.95 -11.18 18.69
N PHE A 199 14.97 -10.83 17.41
CA PHE A 199 14.39 -11.70 16.37
C PHE A 199 15.21 -12.99 16.15
N PRO A 200 14.57 -14.09 15.69
CA PRO A 200 13.14 -14.21 15.37
C PRO A 200 12.26 -14.53 16.60
N GLY A 201 12.84 -14.70 17.80
CA GLY A 201 12.13 -15.16 18.98
C GLY A 201 10.92 -14.29 19.36
N GLY A 202 9.74 -14.90 19.53
CA GLY A 202 8.52 -14.21 19.96
C GLY A 202 7.95 -13.21 18.95
N ALA A 203 8.41 -13.22 17.70
CA ALA A 203 7.86 -12.37 16.66
C ALA A 203 6.55 -12.93 16.09
N THR A 204 5.60 -12.03 15.85
CA THR A 204 4.43 -12.28 14.99
C THR A 204 4.83 -11.96 13.56
N SER A 205 4.51 -12.86 12.63
CA SER A 205 4.83 -12.67 11.21
C SER A 205 3.59 -12.74 10.32
N ALA A 206 3.66 -12.06 9.18
CA ALA A 206 2.65 -12.15 8.12
C ALA A 206 3.32 -12.09 6.74
N VAL A 207 2.83 -12.92 5.82
CA VAL A 207 3.17 -12.86 4.39
C VAL A 207 1.95 -12.37 3.63
N TYR A 208 2.10 -11.28 2.88
CA TYR A 208 0.98 -10.63 2.22
C TYR A 208 1.39 -9.83 0.98
N TYR A 209 0.46 -9.65 0.05
CA TYR A 209 0.54 -8.66 -1.01
C TYR A 209 -0.30 -7.45 -0.64
N ASN A 210 0.22 -6.25 -0.88
CA ASN A 210 -0.44 -5.00 -0.55
C ASN A 210 -0.76 -4.17 -1.80
N ALA A 211 -2.00 -4.29 -2.28
CA ALA A 211 -2.50 -3.54 -3.44
C ALA A 211 -2.63 -2.04 -3.15
N GLY A 212 -2.91 -1.66 -1.90
CA GLY A 212 -3.17 -0.28 -1.50
C GLY A 212 -1.92 0.56 -1.19
N ASP A 213 -0.72 0.01 -1.41
CA ASP A 213 0.56 0.69 -1.14
C ASP A 213 1.49 0.55 -2.36
N LEU A 214 2.34 -0.48 -2.39
CA LEU A 214 3.39 -0.62 -3.43
C LEU A 214 3.06 -1.66 -4.50
N GLY A 215 1.98 -2.44 -4.33
CA GLY A 215 1.66 -3.54 -5.23
C GLY A 215 2.77 -4.58 -5.29
N ILE A 216 3.36 -4.90 -4.14
CA ILE A 216 4.44 -5.90 -4.02
C ILE A 216 4.17 -6.87 -2.86
N GLY A 217 4.86 -8.00 -2.90
CA GLY A 217 4.80 -9.01 -1.87
C GLY A 217 5.68 -8.65 -0.67
N ARG A 218 5.22 -8.99 0.54
CA ARG A 218 5.82 -8.56 1.80
C ARG A 218 5.82 -9.67 2.82
N GLU A 219 6.93 -9.74 3.54
CA GLU A 219 7.08 -10.58 4.72
C GLU A 219 7.39 -9.66 5.91
N MET A 220 6.41 -9.46 6.78
CA MET A 220 6.54 -8.62 7.96
C MET A 220 6.78 -9.48 9.19
N HIS A 221 7.67 -9.01 10.06
CA HIS A 221 7.92 -9.56 11.39
C HIS A 221 7.86 -8.44 12.40
N CYS A 222 7.08 -8.62 13.46
CA CYS A 222 6.91 -7.62 14.52
C CYS A 222 7.02 -8.27 15.89
N ARG A 223 7.62 -7.58 16.85
CA ARG A 223 7.62 -7.98 18.26
C ARG A 223 7.71 -6.79 19.20
N THR A 224 7.17 -6.96 20.39
CA THR A 224 7.42 -6.03 21.48
C THR A 224 8.88 -6.11 21.93
N THR A 225 9.44 -4.95 22.28
CA THR A 225 10.83 -4.85 22.75
C THR A 225 10.86 -4.89 24.28
N GLU A 226 11.85 -5.59 24.82
CA GLU A 226 12.13 -5.58 26.26
C GLU A 226 12.90 -4.32 26.67
N THR A 227 13.71 -3.78 25.76
CA THR A 227 14.50 -2.57 25.97
C THR A 227 14.33 -1.60 24.79
N PRO A 228 13.68 -0.45 24.99
CA PRO A 228 12.90 -0.10 26.19
C PRO A 228 11.66 -1.01 26.32
N ALA A 229 11.22 -1.23 27.55
CA ALA A 229 10.02 -2.03 27.81
C ALA A 229 8.79 -1.35 27.21
N GLY A 230 7.95 -2.13 26.52
CA GLY A 230 6.73 -1.63 25.88
C GLY A 230 6.96 -0.93 24.53
N GLY A 231 8.17 -1.00 23.99
CA GLY A 231 8.42 -0.64 22.59
C GLY A 231 7.98 -1.72 21.62
N LEU A 232 8.11 -1.43 20.32
CA LEU A 232 7.75 -2.32 19.23
C LEU A 232 8.84 -2.23 18.16
N ALA A 233 9.34 -3.36 17.68
CA ALA A 233 10.23 -3.42 16.54
C ALA A 233 9.56 -4.25 15.45
N CYS A 234 9.57 -3.76 14.23
CA CYS A 234 9.12 -4.49 13.06
C CYS A 234 10.15 -4.39 11.93
N TYR A 235 10.28 -5.43 11.12
CA TYR A 235 10.92 -5.33 9.81
C TYR A 235 10.04 -5.98 8.75
N VAL A 236 10.14 -5.45 7.53
CA VAL A 236 9.38 -5.89 6.36
C VAL A 236 10.35 -6.12 5.23
N ARG A 237 10.40 -7.36 4.75
CA ARG A 237 11.11 -7.71 3.51
C ARG A 237 10.15 -7.53 2.33
N ASN A 238 10.62 -6.86 1.29
CA ASN A 238 9.82 -6.55 0.10
C ASN A 238 10.31 -7.37 -1.10
N TYR A 239 9.37 -7.97 -1.84
CA TYR A 239 9.65 -8.89 -2.95
C TYR A 239 8.81 -8.54 -4.18
N GLY A 240 9.37 -8.75 -5.37
CA GLY A 240 8.66 -8.56 -6.65
C GLY A 240 9.11 -7.34 -7.45
N THR A 241 8.19 -6.75 -8.19
CA THR A 241 8.41 -5.53 -8.99
C THR A 241 7.26 -4.58 -8.71
N PHE A 242 7.54 -3.30 -8.54
CA PHE A 242 6.50 -2.29 -8.30
C PHE A 242 5.48 -2.30 -9.44
N GLY A 243 4.19 -2.40 -9.12
CA GLY A 243 3.13 -2.52 -10.10
C GLY A 243 3.07 -3.88 -10.83
N GLY A 244 3.82 -4.87 -10.37
CA GLY A 244 3.77 -6.23 -10.93
C GLY A 244 2.46 -6.96 -10.59
N ARG A 245 2.25 -8.13 -11.22
CA ARG A 245 1.07 -8.97 -10.96
C ARG A 245 1.08 -9.48 -9.52
N ARG A 246 -0.10 -9.48 -8.89
CA ARG A 246 -0.33 -9.98 -7.52
C ARG A 246 0.21 -11.41 -7.31
N ASP A 247 -0.14 -12.33 -8.20
CA ASP A 247 0.23 -13.74 -8.03
C ASP A 247 1.74 -13.95 -8.08
N ASP A 248 2.44 -13.25 -8.96
CA ASP A 248 3.90 -13.31 -9.08
C ASP A 248 4.56 -12.75 -7.81
N ALA A 249 4.05 -11.64 -7.30
CA ALA A 249 4.55 -11.02 -6.08
C ALA A 249 4.36 -11.93 -4.85
N ILE A 250 3.21 -12.61 -4.74
CA ILE A 250 2.96 -13.60 -3.69
C ILE A 250 3.90 -14.81 -3.85
N ALA A 251 4.01 -15.37 -5.05
CA ALA A 251 4.87 -16.52 -5.33
C ALA A 251 6.34 -16.24 -4.99
N LEU A 252 6.86 -15.07 -5.38
CA LEU A 252 8.22 -14.63 -5.06
C LEU A 252 8.45 -14.46 -3.55
N THR A 253 7.44 -13.97 -2.83
CA THR A 253 7.53 -13.83 -1.37
C THR A 253 7.56 -15.20 -0.69
N LEU A 254 6.71 -16.12 -1.12
CA LEU A 254 6.67 -17.49 -0.59
C LEU A 254 7.94 -18.29 -0.90
N ALA A 255 8.58 -18.03 -2.04
CA ALA A 255 9.88 -18.60 -2.37
C ALA A 255 11.02 -18.09 -1.48
N ALA A 256 10.78 -17.04 -0.67
CA ALA A 256 11.74 -16.41 0.23
C ALA A 256 13.07 -16.09 -0.47
N GLY A 257 12.98 -15.52 -1.68
CA GLY A 257 14.14 -15.11 -2.47
C GLY A 257 14.94 -13.97 -1.83
N ALA A 258 15.85 -13.36 -2.60
CA ALA A 258 16.50 -12.13 -2.16
C ALA A 258 15.48 -10.98 -2.16
N PRO A 259 15.21 -10.31 -1.02
CA PRO A 259 14.31 -9.17 -1.00
C PRO A 259 14.94 -7.99 -1.74
N LEU A 260 14.12 -7.15 -2.38
CA LEU A 260 14.55 -5.90 -3.02
C LEU A 260 15.16 -4.95 -1.99
N ALA A 261 14.48 -4.84 -0.85
CA ALA A 261 14.86 -4.04 0.30
C ALA A 261 14.15 -4.58 1.55
N THR A 262 14.81 -4.46 2.69
CA THR A 262 14.21 -4.67 4.00
C THR A 262 14.07 -3.33 4.71
N VAL A 263 12.86 -2.95 5.08
CA VAL A 263 12.61 -1.73 5.88
C VAL A 263 12.29 -2.14 7.30
N ALA A 264 12.91 -1.49 8.26
CA ALA A 264 12.68 -1.69 9.68
C ALA A 264 12.17 -0.43 10.34
N MET A 265 11.33 -0.61 11.35
CA MET A 265 10.69 0.45 12.10
C MET A 265 10.70 0.12 13.59
N VAL A 266 11.04 1.09 14.43
CA VAL A 266 11.13 0.91 15.89
C VAL A 266 10.33 1.98 16.58
N TYR A 267 9.45 1.58 17.50
CA TYR A 267 8.81 2.45 18.48
C TYR A 267 9.51 2.34 19.84
N THR A 268 9.99 3.47 20.34
CA THR A 268 10.58 3.67 21.65
C THR A 268 9.65 4.59 22.45
N PRO A 269 9.00 4.11 23.53
CA PRO A 269 8.15 4.95 24.37
C PRO A 269 8.94 6.06 25.08
N PRO A 270 8.30 7.21 25.38
CA PRO A 270 6.92 7.56 25.05
C PRO A 270 6.77 8.07 23.60
N ILE A 271 5.58 7.88 23.02
CA ILE A 271 5.25 8.28 21.63
C ILE A 271 5.31 9.80 21.34
N THR A 272 5.48 10.60 22.39
CA THR A 272 5.66 12.06 22.33
C THR A 272 7.13 12.48 22.26
N ALA A 273 8.07 11.57 22.51
CA ALA A 273 9.49 11.87 22.41
C ALA A 273 9.91 12.06 20.93
N PRO A 274 10.91 12.92 20.66
CA PRO A 274 11.58 12.93 19.35
C PRO A 274 12.16 11.55 19.04
N ASN A 275 12.11 11.13 17.78
CA ASN A 275 12.54 9.80 17.34
C ASN A 275 11.87 8.64 18.10
N ALA A 276 10.71 8.89 18.74
CA ALA A 276 9.93 7.81 19.35
C ALA A 276 9.57 6.74 18.31
N VAL A 277 9.47 7.11 17.04
CA VAL A 277 9.40 6.18 15.93
C VAL A 277 10.59 6.45 15.00
N SER A 278 11.40 5.42 14.74
CA SER A 278 12.54 5.48 13.84
C SER A 278 12.45 4.45 12.71
N PHE A 279 13.18 4.71 11.62
CA PHE A 279 13.17 3.94 10.38
C PHE A 279 14.58 3.56 9.98
N VAL A 280 14.76 2.38 9.39
CA VAL A 280 16.03 1.93 8.83
C VAL A 280 15.76 1.12 7.57
N ALA A 281 16.60 1.23 6.54
CA ALA A 281 16.52 0.40 5.35
C ALA A 281 17.79 -0.44 5.19
N TYR A 282 17.64 -1.68 4.71
CA TYR A 282 18.72 -2.60 4.41
C TYR A 282 18.58 -3.18 3.00
N GLY A 283 19.72 -3.44 2.36
CA GLY A 283 19.80 -4.04 1.04
C GLY A 283 19.52 -5.54 1.06
N PRO A 284 19.52 -6.17 -0.13
CA PRO A 284 19.37 -7.63 -0.26
C PRO A 284 20.45 -8.42 0.50
N ASP A 285 21.64 -7.83 0.68
CA ASP A 285 22.77 -8.38 1.43
C ASP A 285 22.69 -8.10 2.95
N GLY A 286 21.65 -7.38 3.40
CA GLY A 286 21.47 -6.96 4.78
C GLY A 286 22.32 -5.76 5.20
N ALA A 287 23.05 -5.11 4.30
CA ALA A 287 23.80 -3.90 4.60
C ALA A 287 22.88 -2.68 4.75
N LEU A 288 23.25 -1.73 5.62
CA LEU A 288 22.52 -0.48 5.81
C LEU A 288 22.48 0.34 4.51
N LEU A 289 21.28 0.74 4.09
CA LEU A 289 21.06 1.60 2.93
C LEU A 289 20.82 3.04 3.35
N THR A 290 21.48 3.98 2.68
CA THR A 290 21.17 5.41 2.77
C THR A 290 20.03 5.83 1.85
N GLU A 291 19.68 4.98 0.89
CA GLU A 291 18.66 5.21 -0.11
C GLU A 291 17.90 3.92 -0.40
N ALA A 292 16.58 4.00 -0.44
CA ALA A 292 15.73 2.89 -0.85
C ALA A 292 14.62 3.44 -1.75
N GLN A 293 14.53 2.95 -2.99
CA GLN A 293 13.44 3.31 -3.89
C GLN A 293 12.21 2.47 -3.53
N LEU A 294 11.24 3.07 -2.84
CA LEU A 294 10.03 2.38 -2.34
C LEU A 294 8.76 2.92 -3.00
N ASP A 295 8.85 3.48 -4.21
CA ASP A 295 7.70 3.89 -5.00
C ASP A 295 8.03 3.81 -6.51
N THR A 296 7.09 4.14 -7.37
CA THR A 296 7.28 4.20 -8.84
C THR A 296 7.75 5.57 -9.33
N HIS A 297 7.86 6.58 -8.47
CA HIS A 297 8.18 7.96 -8.86
C HIS A 297 9.69 8.25 -8.93
N GLY A 298 10.53 7.43 -8.29
CA GLY A 298 11.99 7.51 -8.41
C GLY A 298 12.68 8.57 -7.54
N ASN A 299 11.92 9.50 -6.94
CA ASN A 299 12.49 10.71 -6.34
C ASN A 299 12.52 10.70 -4.80
N ASN A 300 11.87 9.73 -4.15
CA ASN A 300 11.80 9.60 -2.70
C ASN A 300 12.67 8.45 -2.21
N THR A 301 13.99 8.60 -2.23
CA THR A 301 14.91 7.52 -1.86
C THR A 301 15.42 7.61 -0.42
N SER A 302 15.60 8.83 0.11
CA SER A 302 16.31 9.05 1.38
C SER A 302 15.47 8.71 2.62
N ILE A 303 16.15 8.23 3.67
CA ILE A 303 15.54 7.89 4.97
C ILE A 303 15.84 9.03 5.97
N PRO A 304 14.87 9.50 6.78
CA PRO A 304 13.53 8.94 7.01
C PRO A 304 12.43 9.45 6.07
N GLN A 305 12.71 10.40 5.18
CA GLN A 305 11.72 11.11 4.37
C GLN A 305 10.84 10.15 3.56
N ASN A 306 11.44 9.15 2.92
CA ASN A 306 10.72 8.11 2.18
C ASN A 306 9.72 7.36 3.08
N CYS A 307 10.13 6.95 4.28
CA CYS A 307 9.24 6.26 5.21
C CYS A 307 8.16 7.19 5.77
N LEU A 308 8.50 8.46 5.98
CA LEU A 308 7.55 9.46 6.47
C LEU A 308 6.45 9.75 5.46
N ASN A 309 6.61 9.42 4.18
CA ASN A 309 5.53 9.51 3.20
C ASN A 309 4.29 8.76 3.72
N CYS A 310 4.45 7.51 4.13
CA CYS A 310 3.34 6.70 4.63
C CYS A 310 3.14 6.85 6.15
N HIS A 311 4.21 6.81 6.94
CA HIS A 311 4.13 6.77 8.41
C HIS A 311 3.94 8.14 9.08
N GLY A 312 3.67 9.16 8.27
CA GLY A 312 3.89 10.54 8.64
C GLY A 312 2.75 11.51 8.41
N GLY A 313 1.50 11.05 8.38
CA GLY A 313 0.33 11.92 8.13
C GLY A 313 0.28 13.21 8.96
N ARG A 314 0.90 13.24 10.15
CA ARG A 314 1.15 14.47 10.96
C ARG A 314 2.60 14.63 11.40
N SER A 315 3.51 13.82 10.85
CA SER A 315 4.91 13.86 11.24
C SER A 315 5.68 14.89 10.44
N ARG A 316 6.84 15.29 10.95
CA ARG A 316 7.86 16.00 10.17
C ARG A 316 9.24 15.47 10.52
N TYR A 317 10.16 15.62 9.57
CA TYR A 317 11.58 15.56 9.83
C TYR A 317 12.08 16.99 10.07
N ASP A 318 12.88 17.17 11.10
CA ASP A 318 13.57 18.42 11.41
C ASP A 318 15.04 18.26 11.00
N GLU A 319 15.39 18.82 9.83
CA GLU A 319 16.72 18.69 9.21
C GLU A 319 17.84 19.23 10.11
N ALA A 320 17.58 20.32 10.84
CA ALA A 320 18.58 20.95 11.69
C ALA A 320 18.96 20.10 12.91
N THR A 321 18.08 19.20 13.34
CA THR A 321 18.27 18.35 14.53
C THR A 321 18.31 16.86 14.22
N SER A 322 18.05 16.48 12.96
CA SER A 322 17.89 15.11 12.49
C SER A 322 16.84 14.32 13.28
N LEU A 323 15.74 14.99 13.65
CA LEU A 323 14.67 14.41 14.47
C LEU A 323 13.39 14.16 13.68
N VAL A 324 12.84 12.96 13.81
CA VAL A 324 11.48 12.62 13.41
C VAL A 324 10.52 12.95 14.56
N ILE A 325 9.52 13.78 14.28
CA ILE A 325 8.50 14.18 15.25
C ILE A 325 7.13 13.72 14.74
N GLY A 326 6.36 13.03 15.57
CA GLY A 326 4.95 12.72 15.29
C GLY A 326 4.70 11.54 14.33
N ALA A 327 5.74 10.78 13.95
CA ALA A 327 5.58 9.54 13.19
C ALA A 327 4.83 8.47 13.99
N ARG A 328 4.16 7.55 13.28
CA ARG A 328 3.30 6.51 13.86
C ARG A 328 3.38 5.21 13.07
N PHE A 329 3.26 4.08 13.77
CA PHE A 329 2.85 2.82 13.14
C PHE A 329 1.43 3.00 12.61
N LEU A 330 1.23 2.66 11.34
CA LEU A 330 -0.10 2.69 10.75
C LEU A 330 -0.86 1.43 11.17
N PRO A 331 -2.18 1.53 11.44
CA PRO A 331 -3.00 0.34 11.59
C PRO A 331 -2.94 -0.47 10.29
N PHE A 332 -2.80 -1.77 10.43
CA PHE A 332 -2.89 -2.71 9.32
C PHE A 332 -4.35 -2.74 8.85
N ASP A 333 -4.62 -2.49 7.57
CA ASP A 333 -5.95 -2.71 6.97
C ASP A 333 -5.99 -4.10 6.34
N PRO A 334 -6.40 -5.16 7.07
CA PRO A 334 -6.34 -6.52 6.57
C PRO A 334 -7.15 -6.73 5.28
N PHE A 335 -8.12 -5.86 4.98
CA PHE A 335 -8.94 -5.96 3.78
C PHE A 335 -8.24 -5.42 2.53
N ALA A 336 -7.19 -4.62 2.68
CA ALA A 336 -6.36 -4.15 1.57
C ALA A 336 -5.26 -5.15 1.18
N PHE A 337 -5.18 -6.29 1.88
CA PHE A 337 -4.11 -7.28 1.73
C PHE A 337 -4.63 -8.63 1.25
N ALA A 338 -3.83 -9.26 0.40
CA ALA A 338 -3.97 -10.67 0.09
C ALA A 338 -2.95 -11.46 0.90
N PHE A 339 -3.41 -12.30 1.82
CA PHE A 339 -2.53 -13.08 2.68
C PHE A 339 -2.16 -14.41 2.03
N ALA A 340 -0.91 -14.83 2.23
CA ALA A 340 -0.47 -16.18 1.91
C ALA A 340 -0.07 -16.91 3.19
N GLN A 341 -0.44 -18.18 3.29
CA GLN A 341 0.06 -19.09 4.32
C GLN A 341 1.31 -19.77 3.74
N PRO A 342 2.47 -19.75 4.43
CA PRO A 342 3.53 -20.67 4.11
C PRO A 342 3.00 -22.10 4.33
N THR A 343 3.15 -22.95 3.32
CA THR A 343 2.81 -24.38 3.38
C THR A 343 3.73 -25.14 4.32
#